data_AF-A0A9Y3RLH0-F1
#
_entry.id   AF-A0A9Y3RLH0-F1
#
_cell.length_a   1.000
_cell.length_b   1.000
_cell.length_c   1.000
_cell.angle_alpha   90.00
_cell.angle_beta   90.00
_cell.angle_gamma   90.00
#
_symmetry.space_group_name_H-M   'P 1'
#
loop_
_entity.id
_entity.type
_entity.pdbx_description
1 polymer ?
#
loop_
_entity_poly.entity_id
_entity_poly.type
_entity_poly.pdbx_seq_one_letter_code
_entity_poly.pdbx_strand_id
1 'polypeptide(L)'
;MERELNEEELQDLFAWIDKIPLSRPKRHITRDFSDAVMAAEVVKYFFPKLVDLHNYVSANSTQQKLSNWNLLNRKVFSKLDFHVPEETLKKIAQSTTGAIVPVLSTLREKIEKKLEYTTNNILDMEYYDTRNQEKPHEEIQQTEIRLLTQLEELKKDEKNRQKNSKVERAVKFYSDMDPAFQQMLKEKEKAIMSLMESVEILQMKVNKLEHLVHLKDVRIQDLTQHLETYKARGNTH
;
A
#
# COMPACT_ATOMS: atom_id res chain seq x y z
N MET A 1 -26.07 18.23 18.94
CA MET A 1 -25.02 19.23 19.12
C MET A 1 -24.22 19.28 17.84
N GLU A 2 -24.38 20.35 17.06
CA GLU A 2 -23.58 20.60 15.88
C GLU A 2 -22.19 21.02 16.38
N ARG A 3 -21.19 20.15 16.17
CA ARG A 3 -19.80 20.41 16.56
C ARG A 3 -19.29 21.54 15.65
N GLU A 4 -19.25 22.77 16.14
CA GLU A 4 -18.54 23.86 15.47
C GLU A 4 -17.06 23.52 15.51
N LEU A 5 -16.51 23.10 14.38
CA LEU A 5 -15.08 22.82 14.23
C LEU A 5 -14.34 24.15 14.17
N ASN A 6 -13.23 24.25 14.90
CA ASN A 6 -12.44 25.47 14.96
C ASN A 6 -11.83 25.78 13.57
N GLU A 7 -11.62 27.06 13.26
CA GLU A 7 -11.05 27.50 11.97
C GLU A 7 -9.67 26.86 11.70
N GLU A 8 -8.90 26.58 12.75
CA GLU A 8 -7.63 25.86 12.69
C GLU A 8 -7.78 24.38 12.32
N GLU A 9 -8.78 23.68 12.89
CA GLU A 9 -9.08 22.28 12.56
C GLU A 9 -9.59 22.15 11.12
N LEU A 10 -10.35 23.15 10.67
CA LEU A 10 -10.83 23.25 9.30
C LEU A 10 -9.65 23.40 8.32
N GLN A 11 -8.68 24.26 8.66
CA GLN A 11 -7.49 24.49 7.86
C GLN A 11 -6.57 23.26 7.82
N ASP A 12 -6.39 22.55 8.94
CA ASP A 12 -5.62 21.31 8.98
C ASP A 12 -6.29 20.20 8.14
N LEU A 13 -7.61 20.07 8.25
CA LEU A 13 -8.37 19.14 7.42
C LEU A 13 -8.17 19.45 5.93
N PHE A 14 -8.24 20.72 5.53
CA PHE A 14 -8.03 21.10 4.13
C PHE A 14 -6.60 20.82 3.66
N ALA A 15 -5.59 21.13 4.48
CA ALA A 15 -4.20 20.81 4.19
C ALA A 15 -3.99 19.30 4.03
N TRP A 16 -4.65 18.48 4.85
CA TRP A 16 -4.61 17.01 4.72
C TRP A 16 -5.21 16.54 3.40
N ILE A 17 -6.38 17.04 2.99
CA ILE A 17 -6.99 16.65 1.71
C ILE A 17 -6.13 17.16 0.53
N ASP A 18 -5.43 18.30 0.65
CA ASP A 18 -4.57 18.83 -0.41
C ASP A 18 -3.28 18.04 -0.63
N LYS A 19 -2.81 17.28 0.38
CA LYS A 19 -1.71 16.31 0.20
C LYS A 19 -2.09 15.14 -0.70
N ILE A 20 -3.39 14.89 -0.90
CA ILE A 20 -3.90 13.79 -1.71
C ILE A 20 -3.93 14.25 -3.18
N PRO A 21 -3.28 13.51 -4.11
CA PRO A 21 -3.32 13.83 -5.54
C PRO A 21 -4.72 13.53 -6.12
N LEU A 22 -5.62 14.49 -6.00
CA LEU A 22 -6.97 14.42 -6.54
C LEU A 22 -7.00 14.86 -8.00
N SER A 23 -7.95 14.34 -8.77
CA SER A 23 -8.00 14.54 -10.23
C SER A 23 -8.31 15.98 -10.64
N ARG A 24 -8.79 16.83 -9.70
CA ARG A 24 -9.23 18.20 -9.97
C ARG A 24 -8.75 19.19 -8.90
N PRO A 25 -8.34 20.42 -9.29
CA PRO A 25 -7.97 21.46 -8.34
C PRO A 25 -9.21 21.94 -7.57
N LYS A 26 -9.12 21.93 -6.24
CA LYS A 26 -10.23 22.33 -5.36
C LYS A 26 -10.41 23.84 -5.38
N ARG A 27 -11.65 24.31 -5.46
CA ARG A 27 -11.98 25.74 -5.27
C ARG A 27 -13.06 25.94 -4.22
N HIS A 28 -14.02 25.01 -4.07
CA HIS A 28 -15.09 25.11 -3.08
C HIS A 28 -15.42 23.73 -2.49
N ILE A 29 -14.89 23.41 -1.30
CA ILE A 29 -15.04 22.10 -0.64
C ILE A 29 -16.51 21.63 -0.54
N THR A 30 -17.44 22.53 -0.21
CA THR A 30 -18.87 22.22 -0.05
C THR A 30 -19.51 21.78 -1.35
N ARG A 31 -19.11 22.40 -2.48
CA ARG A 31 -19.62 22.08 -3.81
C ARG A 31 -18.90 20.87 -4.40
N ASP A 32 -17.58 20.84 -4.29
CA ASP A 32 -16.76 19.81 -4.92
C ASP A 32 -16.95 18.44 -4.23
N PHE A 33 -17.31 18.40 -2.95
CA PHE A 33 -17.69 17.17 -2.25
C PHE A 33 -19.18 16.84 -2.35
N SER A 34 -20.03 17.71 -2.91
CA SER A 34 -21.48 17.49 -2.90
C SER A 34 -21.94 16.25 -3.67
N ASP A 35 -21.18 15.80 -4.69
CA ASP A 35 -21.53 14.67 -5.55
C ASP A 35 -20.89 13.33 -5.15
N ALA A 36 -20.22 13.28 -3.99
CA ALA A 36 -19.49 12.16 -3.43
C ALA A 36 -18.28 11.65 -4.25
N VAL A 37 -18.03 12.18 -5.45
CA VAL A 37 -16.93 11.71 -6.33
C VAL A 37 -15.58 12.03 -5.71
N MET A 38 -15.40 13.26 -5.22
CA MET A 38 -14.18 13.66 -4.51
C MET A 38 -13.96 12.87 -3.22
N ALA A 39 -15.04 12.57 -2.48
CA ALA A 39 -14.96 11.72 -1.30
C ALA A 39 -14.53 10.28 -1.67
N ALA A 40 -15.01 9.76 -2.80
CA ALA A 40 -14.60 8.46 -3.32
C ALA A 40 -13.12 8.46 -3.73
N GLU A 41 -12.62 9.51 -4.38
CA GLU A 41 -11.20 9.65 -4.74
C GLU A 41 -10.29 9.68 -3.51
N VAL A 42 -10.67 10.42 -2.45
CA VAL A 42 -9.95 10.45 -1.17
C VAL A 42 -9.81 9.03 -0.61
N VAL A 43 -10.90 8.26 -0.58
CA VAL A 43 -10.84 6.88 -0.05
C VAL A 43 -10.11 5.94 -1.01
N LYS A 44 -10.18 6.15 -2.32
CA LYS A 44 -9.45 5.38 -3.33
C LYS A 44 -7.93 5.52 -3.16
N TYR A 45 -7.45 6.69 -2.78
CA TYR A 45 -6.03 6.93 -2.54
C TYR A 45 -5.46 6.04 -1.43
N PHE A 46 -6.15 5.96 -0.29
CA PHE A 46 -5.72 5.11 0.83
C PHE A 46 -6.08 3.63 0.62
N PHE A 47 -7.22 3.34 0.00
CA PHE A 47 -7.75 1.99 -0.17
C PHE A 47 -8.20 1.73 -1.62
N PRO A 48 -7.28 1.50 -2.56
CA PRO A 48 -7.61 1.37 -3.98
C PRO A 48 -8.51 0.19 -4.30
N LYS A 49 -8.56 -0.85 -3.46
CA LYS A 49 -9.45 -2.01 -3.64
C LYS A 49 -10.87 -1.80 -3.10
N LEU A 50 -11.09 -0.77 -2.30
CA LEU A 50 -12.39 -0.53 -1.65
C LEU A 50 -13.33 0.32 -2.50
N VAL A 51 -12.77 1.22 -3.29
CA VAL A 51 -13.52 2.15 -4.12
C VAL A 51 -13.32 1.81 -5.58
N ASP A 52 -14.43 1.79 -6.31
CA ASP A 52 -14.39 1.67 -7.75
C ASP A 52 -15.07 2.87 -8.41
N LEU A 53 -14.23 3.77 -8.93
CA LEU A 53 -14.61 5.11 -9.40
C LEU A 53 -15.61 5.07 -10.56
N HIS A 54 -15.67 3.99 -11.34
CA HIS A 54 -16.66 3.88 -12.43
C HIS A 54 -18.12 3.88 -11.92
N ASN A 55 -18.33 3.59 -10.64
CA ASN A 55 -19.65 3.59 -10.03
C ASN A 55 -20.14 4.99 -9.63
N TYR A 56 -19.27 5.99 -9.65
CA TYR A 56 -19.57 7.34 -9.17
C TYR A 56 -19.52 8.31 -10.34
N VAL A 57 -20.69 8.70 -10.84
CA VAL A 57 -20.82 9.63 -11.96
C VAL A 57 -20.99 11.04 -11.40
N SER A 58 -20.13 11.98 -11.83
CA SER A 58 -20.31 13.40 -11.51
C SER A 58 -21.67 13.89 -11.99
N ALA A 59 -22.46 14.46 -11.08
CA ALA A 59 -23.82 14.86 -11.38
C ALA A 59 -24.20 16.15 -10.65
N ASN A 60 -24.96 16.99 -11.34
CA ASN A 60 -25.53 18.21 -10.76
C ASN A 60 -26.91 17.96 -10.13
N SER A 61 -27.57 16.87 -10.48
CA SER A 61 -28.88 16.48 -9.92
C SER A 61 -28.75 16.02 -8.47
N THR A 62 -29.48 16.65 -7.56
CA THR A 62 -29.52 16.30 -6.13
C THR A 62 -29.85 14.83 -5.90
N GLN A 63 -30.75 14.25 -6.70
CA GLN A 63 -31.12 12.84 -6.59
C GLN A 63 -29.94 11.91 -6.95
N GLN A 64 -29.18 12.25 -7.99
CA GLN A 64 -27.99 11.47 -8.37
C GLN A 64 -26.86 11.63 -7.35
N LYS A 65 -26.64 12.85 -6.84
CA LYS A 65 -25.68 13.10 -5.75
C LYS A 65 -26.01 12.25 -4.52
N LEU A 66 -27.28 12.20 -4.12
CA LEU A 66 -27.73 11.39 -3.00
C LEU A 66 -27.56 9.88 -3.27
N SER A 67 -27.81 9.43 -4.50
CA SER A 67 -27.55 8.06 -4.92
C SER A 67 -26.06 7.70 -4.81
N ASN A 68 -25.17 8.58 -5.28
CA ASN A 68 -23.73 8.41 -5.14
C ASN A 68 -23.30 8.32 -3.66
N TRP A 69 -23.84 9.21 -2.82
CA TRP A 69 -23.59 9.20 -1.37
C TRP A 69 -24.09 7.93 -0.69
N ASN A 70 -25.29 7.46 -1.02
CA ASN A 70 -25.84 6.20 -0.49
C ASN A 70 -25.00 5.00 -0.93
N LEU A 71 -24.51 5.00 -2.17
CA LEU A 71 -23.63 3.97 -2.67
C LEU A 71 -22.29 3.96 -1.92
N LEU A 72 -21.70 5.15 -1.69
CA LEU A 72 -20.48 5.31 -0.90
C LEU A 72 -20.69 4.83 0.55
N ASN A 73 -21.79 5.22 1.18
CA ASN A 73 -22.14 4.81 2.53
C ASN A 73 -22.24 3.28 2.66
N ARG A 74 -22.92 2.63 1.69
CA ARG A 74 -23.12 1.18 1.70
C ARG A 74 -21.89 0.37 1.31
N LYS A 75 -21.11 0.78 0.30
CA LYS A 75 -19.99 -0.02 -0.22
C LYS A 75 -18.66 0.27 0.46
N VAL A 76 -18.45 1.52 0.88
CA VAL A 76 -17.16 2.04 1.32
C VAL A 76 -17.18 2.33 2.80
N PHE A 77 -18.12 3.14 3.29
CA PHE A 77 -18.17 3.50 4.72
C PHE A 77 -18.48 2.30 5.61
N SER A 78 -19.33 1.36 5.16
CA SER A 78 -19.56 0.10 5.84
C SER A 78 -18.28 -0.70 6.13
N LYS A 79 -17.29 -0.65 5.23
CA LYS A 79 -16.00 -1.35 5.39
C LYS A 79 -15.03 -0.61 6.32
N LEU A 80 -15.31 0.66 6.60
CA LEU A 80 -14.59 1.50 7.55
C LEU A 80 -15.30 1.58 8.91
N ASP A 81 -16.34 0.76 9.14
CA ASP A 81 -17.20 0.81 10.33
C ASP A 81 -17.72 2.24 10.58
N PHE A 82 -18.12 2.90 9.50
CA PHE A 82 -18.61 4.27 9.48
C PHE A 82 -19.98 4.30 8.80
N HIS A 83 -20.91 5.05 9.37
CA HIS A 83 -22.24 5.22 8.81
C HIS A 83 -22.67 6.67 8.95
N VAL A 84 -23.06 7.26 7.82
CA VAL A 84 -23.59 8.63 7.78
C VAL A 84 -25.10 8.58 7.64
N PRO A 85 -25.88 9.24 8.52
CA PRO A 85 -27.33 9.30 8.40
C PRO A 85 -27.78 9.94 7.09
N GLU A 86 -28.89 9.45 6.53
CA GLU A 86 -29.43 9.95 5.26
C GLU A 86 -29.74 11.46 5.29
N GLU A 87 -30.20 11.98 6.43
CA GLU A 87 -30.47 13.41 6.63
C GLU A 87 -29.23 14.27 6.47
N THR A 88 -28.07 13.79 6.93
CA THR A 88 -26.79 14.47 6.72
C THR A 88 -26.35 14.38 5.27
N LEU A 89 -26.57 13.23 4.60
CA LEU A 89 -26.29 13.07 3.17
C LEU A 89 -27.14 13.99 2.29
N LYS A 90 -28.42 14.21 2.65
CA LYS A 90 -29.29 15.19 2.00
C LYS A 90 -28.73 16.60 2.09
N LYS A 91 -28.29 17.02 3.29
CA LYS A 91 -27.65 18.34 3.51
C LYS A 91 -26.37 18.49 2.68
N ILE A 92 -25.55 17.45 2.61
CA ILE A 92 -24.32 17.47 1.80
C ILE A 92 -24.63 17.55 0.29
N ALA A 93 -25.61 16.76 -0.19
CA ALA A 93 -26.04 16.79 -1.59
C ALA A 93 -26.57 18.17 -2.01
N GLN A 94 -27.21 18.89 -1.07
CA GLN A 94 -27.67 20.27 -1.24
C GLN A 94 -26.54 21.32 -1.14
N SER A 95 -25.28 20.90 -0.92
CA SER A 95 -24.13 21.79 -0.74
C SER A 95 -24.27 22.73 0.46
N THR A 96 -24.99 22.29 1.52
CA THR A 96 -25.13 23.07 2.75
C THR A 96 -23.77 23.27 3.41
N THR A 97 -23.39 24.52 3.65
CA THR A 97 -22.13 24.86 4.32
C THR A 97 -22.08 24.24 5.71
N GLY A 98 -20.93 23.67 6.08
CA GLY A 98 -20.72 23.04 7.39
C GLY A 98 -21.21 21.60 7.51
N ALA A 99 -22.10 21.10 6.64
CA ALA A 99 -22.61 19.73 6.74
C ALA A 99 -21.56 18.65 6.39
N ILE A 100 -20.65 18.97 5.46
CA ILE A 100 -19.62 18.04 4.98
C ILE A 100 -18.43 17.92 5.93
N VAL A 101 -18.12 18.98 6.68
CA VAL A 101 -16.88 19.07 7.47
C VAL A 101 -16.82 17.97 8.55
N PRO A 102 -17.87 17.76 9.38
CA PRO A 102 -17.83 16.70 10.40
C PRO A 102 -17.72 15.30 9.80
N VAL A 103 -18.30 15.09 8.61
CA VAL A 103 -18.22 13.82 7.89
C VAL A 103 -16.79 13.57 7.41
N LEU A 104 -16.10 14.59 6.90
CA LEU A 104 -14.71 14.49 6.48
C LEU A 104 -13.75 14.27 7.67
N SER A 105 -13.96 14.96 8.79
CA SER A 105 -13.15 14.74 10.00
C SER A 105 -13.30 13.31 10.51
N THR A 106 -14.54 12.82 10.61
CA THR A 106 -14.79 11.43 11.03
C THR A 106 -14.23 10.43 10.02
N LEU A 107 -14.32 10.73 8.72
CA LEU A 107 -13.75 9.89 7.67
C LEU A 107 -12.22 9.81 7.80
N ARG A 108 -11.54 10.93 8.08
CA ARG A 108 -10.08 10.96 8.30
C ARG A 108 -9.69 10.07 9.48
N GLU A 109 -10.32 10.23 10.65
CA GLU A 109 -10.05 9.39 11.83
C GLU A 109 -10.23 7.90 11.53
N LYS A 110 -11.29 7.55 10.78
CA LYS A 110 -11.58 6.16 10.40
C LYS A 110 -10.55 5.59 9.43
N ILE A 111 -10.07 6.39 8.49
CA ILE A 111 -9.00 6.01 7.56
C ILE A 111 -7.70 5.77 8.34
N GLU A 112 -7.30 6.71 9.20
CA GLU A 112 -6.08 6.61 10.01
C GLU A 112 -6.12 5.36 10.91
N LYS A 113 -7.23 5.12 11.60
CA LYS A 113 -7.41 3.92 12.44
C LYS A 113 -7.33 2.61 11.63
N LYS A 114 -7.88 2.57 10.41
CA LYS A 114 -7.78 1.40 9.53
C LYS A 114 -6.37 1.21 8.97
N LEU A 115 -5.65 2.29 8.69
CA LEU A 115 -4.24 2.24 8.30
C LEU A 115 -3.38 1.73 9.46
N GLU A 116 -3.57 2.22 10.68
CA GLU A 116 -2.88 1.73 11.87
C GLU A 116 -3.16 0.25 12.12
N TYR A 117 -4.41 -0.20 12.02
CA TYR A 117 -4.71 -1.63 12.15
C TYR A 117 -4.03 -2.45 11.06
N THR A 118 -3.98 -1.96 9.83
CA THR A 118 -3.30 -2.65 8.73
C THR A 118 -1.78 -2.68 8.95
N THR A 119 -1.18 -1.56 9.36
CA THR A 119 0.24 -1.45 9.71
C THR A 119 0.58 -2.34 10.90
N ASN A 120 -0.21 -2.33 11.97
CA ASN A 120 -0.01 -3.18 13.13
C ASN A 120 -0.18 -4.66 12.79
N ASN A 121 -1.12 -5.02 11.91
CA ASN A 121 -1.32 -6.39 11.46
C ASN A 121 -0.21 -6.84 10.48
N ILE A 122 0.40 -5.90 9.73
CA ILE A 122 1.63 -6.14 8.96
C ILE A 122 2.82 -6.31 9.91
N LEU A 123 2.96 -5.47 10.95
CA LEU A 123 4.01 -5.58 11.96
C LEU A 123 3.88 -6.86 12.78
N ASP A 124 2.66 -7.34 13.08
CA ASP A 124 2.43 -8.63 13.75
C ASP A 124 2.69 -9.83 12.82
N MET A 125 2.64 -9.61 11.50
CA MET A 125 3.06 -10.58 10.48
C MET A 125 4.57 -10.56 10.23
N GLU A 126 5.23 -9.43 10.45
CA GLU A 126 6.69 -9.25 10.44
C GLU A 126 7.34 -9.59 11.80
N TYR A 127 6.54 -9.78 12.86
CA TYR A 127 7.01 -10.24 14.18
C TYR A 127 7.10 -11.78 14.31
N TYR A 128 6.69 -12.53 13.28
CA TYR A 128 7.24 -13.87 13.06
C TYR A 128 8.64 -13.75 12.47
N ASP A 129 9.53 -13.27 13.33
CA ASP A 129 10.94 -13.15 13.14
C ASP A 129 11.52 -14.50 12.67
N THR A 130 12.09 -14.51 11.46
CA THR A 130 12.84 -15.63 10.89
C THR A 130 14.15 -15.91 11.63
N ARG A 131 14.39 -15.27 12.79
CA ARG A 131 15.57 -15.46 13.65
C ARG A 131 15.45 -16.57 14.70
N ASN A 132 14.36 -17.35 14.75
CA ASN A 132 14.18 -18.46 15.71
C ASN A 132 13.96 -19.86 15.10
N GLN A 133 14.78 -20.23 14.11
CA GLN A 133 15.04 -21.64 13.78
C GLN A 133 16.54 -21.93 13.74
N GLU A 134 17.26 -21.66 14.83
CA GLU A 134 18.44 -22.46 15.18
C GLU A 134 17.97 -23.68 16.00
N LYS A 135 17.61 -24.76 15.29
CA LYS A 135 17.63 -26.13 15.81
C LYS A 135 18.15 -27.07 14.72
N PRO A 136 18.86 -28.15 15.09
CA PRO A 136 20.07 -28.58 14.41
C PRO A 136 19.83 -29.14 13.00
N HIS A 137 20.65 -28.66 12.09
CA HIS A 137 20.61 -28.86 10.64
C HIS A 137 20.97 -30.30 10.17
N GLU A 138 20.84 -31.30 11.05
CA GLU A 138 21.21 -32.70 10.78
C GLU A 138 19.99 -33.65 10.69
N GLU A 139 18.90 -33.40 11.43
CA GLU A 139 17.70 -34.25 11.34
C GLU A 139 16.85 -33.97 10.09
N ILE A 140 16.86 -32.74 9.58
CA ILE A 140 16.16 -32.38 8.34
C ILE A 140 16.86 -33.03 7.14
N GLN A 141 18.20 -33.02 7.11
CA GLN A 141 18.94 -33.70 6.04
C GLN A 141 18.76 -35.21 6.11
N GLN A 142 18.73 -35.82 7.30
CA GLN A 142 18.44 -37.26 7.41
C GLN A 142 17.00 -37.60 7.02
N THR A 143 16.03 -36.75 7.33
CA THR A 143 14.62 -36.96 6.96
C THR A 143 14.38 -36.71 5.48
N GLU A 144 15.05 -35.71 4.89
CA GLU A 144 15.00 -35.39 3.46
C GLU A 144 15.73 -36.45 2.63
N ILE A 145 16.90 -36.93 3.07
CA ILE A 145 17.60 -38.07 2.47
C ILE A 145 16.74 -39.33 2.61
N ARG A 146 16.07 -39.56 3.74
CA ARG A 146 15.17 -40.73 3.92
C ARG A 146 13.90 -40.64 3.08
N LEU A 147 13.32 -39.44 2.90
CA LEU A 147 12.22 -39.18 1.98
C LEU A 147 12.64 -39.30 0.53
N LEU A 148 13.81 -38.80 0.15
CA LEU A 148 14.40 -38.93 -1.18
C LEU A 148 14.73 -40.40 -1.48
N THR A 149 15.30 -41.14 -0.52
CA THR A 149 15.60 -42.58 -0.63
C THR A 149 14.31 -43.40 -0.76
N GLN A 150 13.26 -43.09 0.02
CA GLN A 150 11.93 -43.72 -0.12
C GLN A 150 11.22 -43.37 -1.44
N LEU A 151 11.42 -42.15 -1.96
CA LEU A 151 10.91 -41.72 -3.28
C LEU A 151 11.70 -42.33 -4.45
N GLU A 152 12.94 -42.74 -4.22
CA GLU A 152 13.82 -43.38 -5.20
C GLU A 152 13.64 -44.91 -5.21
N GLU A 153 13.36 -45.53 -4.06
CA GLU A 153 12.97 -46.94 -3.93
C GLU A 153 11.60 -47.24 -4.56
N LEU A 154 10.66 -46.28 -4.56
CA LEU A 154 9.38 -46.38 -5.28
C LEU A 154 9.47 -46.02 -6.78
N LYS A 155 10.67 -45.74 -7.30
CA LYS A 155 10.94 -45.40 -8.72
C LYS A 155 11.82 -46.43 -9.44
N LYS A 156 11.87 -47.67 -8.94
CA LYS A 156 12.17 -48.82 -9.79
C LYS A 156 10.88 -49.36 -10.39
N ASP A 157 10.37 -48.65 -11.39
CA ASP A 157 9.88 -49.20 -12.65
C ASP A 157 9.24 -48.08 -13.49
N GLU A 158 9.51 -48.09 -14.80
CA GLU A 158 8.99 -47.17 -15.84
C GLU A 158 9.61 -45.75 -15.93
N LYS A 159 10.91 -45.71 -16.27
CA LYS A 159 11.57 -44.54 -16.85
C LYS A 159 11.02 -44.20 -18.25
N ASN A 160 10.90 -42.89 -18.52
CA ASN A 160 10.93 -42.22 -19.85
C ASN A 160 9.64 -42.03 -20.69
N ARG A 161 8.43 -41.91 -20.12
CA ARG A 161 7.25 -41.43 -20.88
C ARG A 161 6.52 -40.19 -20.37
N GLN A 162 6.70 -39.76 -19.11
CA GLN A 162 5.83 -38.75 -18.47
C GLN A 162 6.42 -37.34 -18.27
N LYS A 163 7.71 -37.09 -18.58
CA LYS A 163 8.28 -35.73 -18.48
C LYS A 163 7.81 -34.80 -19.62
N ASN A 164 7.66 -35.32 -20.84
CA ASN A 164 7.13 -34.53 -21.95
C ASN A 164 5.65 -34.18 -21.76
N SER A 165 4.84 -35.07 -21.16
CA SER A 165 3.39 -34.84 -21.08
C SER A 165 2.97 -33.71 -20.11
N LYS A 166 3.79 -33.35 -19.11
CA LYS A 166 3.48 -32.23 -18.19
C LYS A 166 3.86 -30.88 -18.80
N VAL A 167 5.00 -30.81 -19.49
CA VAL A 167 5.42 -29.61 -20.21
C VAL A 167 4.51 -29.38 -21.41
N GLU A 168 4.17 -30.42 -22.18
CA GLU A 168 3.20 -30.35 -23.27
C GLU A 168 1.81 -29.93 -22.79
N ARG A 169 1.36 -30.36 -21.60
CA ARG A 169 0.06 -29.98 -21.05
C ARG A 169 0.06 -28.53 -20.54
N ALA A 170 1.17 -28.05 -19.96
CA ALA A 170 1.33 -26.64 -19.63
C ALA A 170 1.36 -25.79 -20.89
N VAL A 171 2.23 -26.12 -21.86
CA VAL A 171 2.35 -25.41 -23.15
C VAL A 171 1.02 -25.41 -23.91
N LYS A 172 0.28 -26.52 -23.90
CA LYS A 172 -1.03 -26.62 -24.54
C LYS A 172 -2.10 -25.80 -23.82
N PHE A 173 -2.06 -25.74 -22.49
CA PHE A 173 -2.91 -24.85 -21.70
C PHE A 173 -2.62 -23.38 -22.05
N TYR A 174 -1.35 -22.98 -22.13
CA TYR A 174 -0.96 -21.62 -22.54
C TYR A 174 -1.43 -21.26 -23.95
N SER A 175 -1.42 -22.20 -24.90
CA SER A 175 -1.89 -21.96 -26.27
C SER A 175 -3.42 -21.91 -26.43
N ASP A 176 -4.17 -22.59 -25.56
CA ASP A 176 -5.65 -22.65 -25.60
C ASP A 176 -6.32 -21.46 -24.89
N MET A 177 -5.54 -20.63 -24.15
CA MET A 177 -6.07 -19.44 -23.48
C MET A 177 -6.44 -18.34 -24.49
N ASP A 178 -7.47 -17.56 -24.15
CA ASP A 178 -7.89 -16.37 -24.89
C ASP A 178 -6.68 -15.46 -25.23
N PRO A 179 -6.48 -15.06 -26.51
CA PRO A 179 -5.37 -14.22 -26.92
C PRO A 179 -5.22 -12.92 -26.11
N ALA A 180 -6.33 -12.33 -25.63
CA ALA A 180 -6.28 -11.14 -24.78
C ALA A 180 -5.62 -11.44 -23.42
N PHE A 181 -5.87 -12.62 -22.85
CA PHE A 181 -5.27 -13.06 -21.60
C PHE A 181 -3.79 -13.39 -21.76
N GLN A 182 -3.41 -14.03 -22.87
CA GLN A 182 -1.99 -14.30 -23.17
C GLN A 182 -1.18 -13.01 -23.31
N GLN A 183 -1.76 -12.00 -23.97
CA GLN A 183 -1.15 -10.69 -24.11
C GLN A 183 -0.97 -10.00 -22.75
N MET A 184 -2.00 -10.04 -21.90
CA MET A 184 -1.92 -9.50 -20.54
C MET A 184 -0.83 -10.20 -19.72
N LEU A 185 -0.69 -11.52 -19.84
CA LEU A 185 0.33 -12.25 -19.11
C LEU A 185 1.75 -11.83 -19.55
N LYS A 186 1.99 -11.70 -20.86
CA LYS A 186 3.28 -11.21 -21.39
C LYS A 186 3.59 -9.79 -20.91
N GLU A 187 2.59 -8.92 -20.83
CA GLU A 187 2.74 -7.58 -20.29
C GLU A 187 3.11 -7.60 -18.80
N LYS A 188 2.51 -8.50 -18.02
CA LYS A 188 2.88 -8.71 -16.61
C LYS A 188 4.30 -9.26 -16.48
N GLU A 189 4.69 -10.24 -17.28
CA GLU A 189 6.06 -10.78 -17.29
C GLU A 189 7.10 -9.71 -17.63
N LYS A 190 6.82 -8.86 -18.63
CA LYS A 190 7.67 -7.72 -18.98
C LYS A 190 7.76 -6.69 -17.85
N ALA A 191 6.64 -6.40 -17.18
CA ALA A 191 6.64 -5.50 -16.03
C ALA A 191 7.48 -6.05 -14.87
N ILE A 192 7.41 -7.36 -14.62
CA ILE A 192 8.24 -8.04 -13.61
C ILE A 192 9.73 -7.88 -13.95
N MET A 193 10.13 -8.12 -15.20
CA MET A 193 11.53 -7.94 -15.62
C MET A 193 12.01 -6.50 -15.43
N SER A 194 11.20 -5.51 -15.82
CA SER A 194 11.55 -4.08 -15.66
C SER A 194 11.63 -3.66 -14.19
N LEU A 195 10.76 -4.21 -13.33
CA LEU A 195 10.81 -3.98 -11.89
C LEU A 195 12.08 -4.61 -11.28
N MET A 196 12.44 -5.82 -11.68
CA MET A 196 13.67 -6.48 -11.22
C MET A 196 14.92 -5.66 -11.57
N GLU A 197 15.02 -5.15 -12.80
CA GLU A 197 16.10 -4.27 -13.23
C GLU A 197 16.14 -2.97 -12.40
N SER A 198 14.96 -2.37 -12.15
CA SER A 198 14.86 -1.15 -11.35
C SER A 198 15.31 -1.37 -9.90
N VAL A 199 14.96 -2.52 -9.31
CA VAL A 199 15.38 -2.91 -7.96
C VAL A 199 16.89 -3.12 -7.90
N GLU A 200 17.48 -3.77 -8.91
CA GLU A 200 18.93 -3.95 -8.99
C GLU A 200 19.68 -2.61 -9.03
N ILE A 201 19.21 -1.66 -9.86
CA ILE A 201 19.77 -0.31 -9.94
C ILE A 201 19.64 0.43 -8.60
N LEU A 202 18.48 0.33 -7.95
CA LEU A 202 18.27 0.95 -6.64
C LEU A 202 19.19 0.35 -5.59
N GLN A 203 19.38 -0.98 -5.57
CA GLN A 203 20.30 -1.64 -4.67
C GLN A 203 21.74 -1.13 -4.85
N MET A 204 22.19 -1.00 -6.10
CA MET A 204 23.51 -0.42 -6.40
C MET A 204 23.64 1.03 -5.89
N LYS A 205 22.57 1.84 -6.04
CA LYS A 205 22.55 3.23 -5.54
C LYS A 205 22.59 3.29 -4.03
N VAL A 206 21.84 2.45 -3.33
CA VAL A 206 21.85 2.35 -1.86
C VAL A 206 23.24 2.00 -1.38
N ASN A 207 23.85 0.95 -1.94
CA ASN A 207 25.22 0.54 -1.59
C ASN A 207 26.24 1.69 -1.79
N LYS A 208 26.09 2.48 -2.86
CA LYS A 208 26.97 3.63 -3.12
C LYS A 208 26.78 4.75 -2.10
N LEU A 209 25.54 5.03 -1.71
CA LEU A 209 25.22 6.04 -0.69
C LEU A 209 25.74 5.61 0.68
N GLU A 210 25.55 4.35 1.06
CA GLU A 210 26.09 3.78 2.30
C GLU A 210 27.62 3.92 2.37
N HIS A 211 28.32 3.61 1.27
CA HIS A 211 29.77 3.81 1.21
C HIS A 211 30.17 5.29 1.36
N LEU A 212 29.42 6.23 0.76
CA LEU A 212 29.68 7.66 0.90
C LEU A 212 29.43 8.16 2.32
N VAL A 213 28.37 7.69 2.97
CA VAL A 213 28.07 8.00 4.36
C VAL A 213 29.22 7.49 5.25
N HIS A 214 29.63 6.24 5.07
CA HIS A 214 30.76 5.67 5.81
C HIS A 214 32.04 6.50 5.66
N LEU A 215 32.40 6.92 4.44
CA LEU A 215 33.57 7.78 4.22
C LEU A 215 33.44 9.14 4.92
N LYS A 216 32.23 9.73 4.93
CA LYS A 216 31.98 10.98 5.64
C LYS A 216 32.10 10.79 7.15
N ASP A 217 31.60 9.70 7.71
CA ASP A 217 31.69 9.39 9.13
C ASP A 217 33.16 9.23 9.57
N VAL A 218 33.96 8.49 8.79
CA VAL A 218 35.41 8.37 9.03
C VAL A 218 36.09 9.74 9.00
N ARG A 219 35.74 10.61 8.04
CA ARG A 219 36.33 11.96 7.96
C ARG A 219 35.89 12.86 9.11
N ILE A 220 34.65 12.76 9.56
CA ILE A 220 34.14 13.49 10.73
C ILE A 220 34.87 13.03 12.00
N GLN A 221 35.09 11.73 12.16
CA GLN A 221 35.84 11.19 13.30
C GLN A 221 37.28 11.73 13.33
N ASP A 222 37.98 11.68 12.20
CA ASP A 222 39.34 12.20 12.06
C ASP A 222 39.44 13.70 12.41
N LEU A 223 38.52 14.51 11.86
CA LEU A 223 38.45 15.94 12.18
C LEU A 223 38.08 16.22 13.64
N THR A 224 37.16 15.45 14.21
CA THR A 224 36.78 15.54 15.62
C THR A 224 37.96 15.23 16.54
N GLN A 225 38.70 14.16 16.24
CA GLN A 225 39.90 13.76 16.99
C GLN A 225 40.97 14.86 16.92
N HIS A 226 41.21 15.44 15.73
CA HIS A 226 42.12 16.57 15.58
C HIS A 226 41.67 17.76 16.44
N LEU A 227 40.39 18.15 16.39
CA LEU A 227 39.86 19.24 17.21
C LEU A 227 40.03 19.00 18.71
N GLU A 228 39.80 17.77 19.18
CA GLU A 228 40.03 17.40 20.59
C GLU A 228 41.50 17.53 20.97
N THR A 229 42.43 17.07 20.13
CA THR A 229 43.88 17.24 20.40
C THR A 229 44.31 18.70 20.44
N TYR A 230 43.74 19.56 19.59
CA TYR A 230 44.00 21.01 19.61
C TYR A 230 43.43 21.66 20.87
N LYS A 231 42.20 21.33 21.29
CA LYS A 231 41.61 21.82 22.54
C LYS A 231 42.42 21.37 23.76
N ALA A 232 42.87 20.12 23.79
CA ALA A 232 43.70 19.60 24.86
C ALA A 232 45.05 20.34 24.97
N ARG A 233 45.66 20.73 23.85
CA ARG A 233 46.90 21.53 23.82
C ARG A 233 46.69 23.02 24.13
N GLY A 234 45.50 23.56 23.88
CA GLY A 234 45.14 24.95 24.20
C GLY A 234 44.83 25.18 25.68
N ASN A 235 44.43 24.14 26.43
CA ASN A 235 44.09 24.23 27.85
C ASN A 235 45.28 24.03 28.81
N THR A 236 46.52 23.90 28.30
CA THR A 236 47.74 23.71 29.11
C THR A 236 48.55 25.00 29.34
N HIS A 237 47.94 26.16 29.21
CA HIS A 237 48.50 27.48 29.54
C HIS A 237 47.50 28.30 30.36
#